data_AF-A0A7D8Z277-F1
#
_entry.id   AF-A0A7D8Z277-F1
#
_cell.length_a   1.000
_cell.length_b   1.000
_cell.length_c   1.000
_cell.angle_alpha   90.00
_cell.angle_beta   90.00
_cell.angle_gamma   90.00
#
_symmetry.space_group_name_H-M   'P 1'
#
loop_
_entity.id
_entity.type
_entity.pdbx_description
1 polymer ?
#
loop_
_entity_poly.entity_id
_entity_poly.type
_entity_poly.pdbx_seq_one_letter_code
_entity_poly.pdbx_strand_id
1 'polypeptide(L)'
;MPTRVSTPPRIATLDTAASFANSSASFTFSLPTADSAQNETTLIWAVSETNPASADPDTMLIKHTWSGPTQFHMLAPYAGERIMQGGRGVWTKTTKINGRPTFALIAHVTCGLLATLLVLPGGVVVPRITRGLTTTRWWFRFHAVNQGLFAVALIAVAFGLGISFGGKIDSKHRKCGVALFSLAMLQTLLGLVAHFYRPGSRVRPYTFETKRGRGPSNFIHVAVGIVIVCVGWATSWYGFTSEWTYRGHGLTPYGLRIGWGVIVALWLSLYVFGIIFFLPRQLRIESADRQAMLREESKHFRSSAVALAHGFHMEPPRVNALTPTPPPPALSPSPKTPRRGGRGKAETDDEYSMNGHDSITSPIAESLAFTHGSPTSTLSGFPRSPDPSADGHGHGAYTPSAKPKGGSIYDQFMNRSASAMSSPAPPVPSRPEGLDGNPFEDTPTPVQTMTMPLSIKKGGGKR
;
A
#
# COMPACT_ATOMS: atom_id res chain seq x y z
N MET A 1 6.21 -29.25 18.18
CA MET A 1 4.85 -29.82 18.06
C MET A 1 4.33 -30.09 19.46
N PRO A 2 3.01 -30.25 19.69
CA PRO A 2 2.54 -30.84 20.93
C PRO A 2 3.17 -32.24 21.06
N THR A 3 3.78 -32.53 22.21
CA THR A 3 4.27 -33.87 22.53
C THR A 3 3.17 -34.65 23.22
N ARG A 4 3.00 -35.93 22.86
CA ARG A 4 2.10 -36.85 23.57
C ARG A 4 2.47 -36.88 25.05
N VAL A 5 1.50 -36.65 25.93
CA VAL A 5 1.65 -36.88 27.37
C VAL A 5 1.20 -38.32 27.63
N SER A 6 2.12 -39.19 28.05
CA SER A 6 1.84 -40.62 28.27
C SER A 6 0.84 -40.87 29.40
N THR A 7 0.87 -40.02 30.43
CA THR A 7 0.05 -40.15 31.64
C THR A 7 -0.59 -38.79 31.97
N PRO A 8 -1.61 -38.35 31.22
CA PRO A 8 -2.23 -37.05 31.45
C PRO A 8 -3.11 -37.08 32.72
N PRO A 9 -3.21 -35.97 33.48
CA PRO A 9 -4.06 -35.92 34.69
C PRO A 9 -5.56 -36.15 34.44
N ARG A 10 -6.02 -36.00 33.19
CA ARG A 10 -7.36 -36.35 32.73
C ARG A 10 -7.23 -37.08 31.38
N ILE A 11 -7.90 -38.22 31.25
CA ILE A 11 -8.01 -38.96 29.99
C ILE A 11 -9.40 -38.69 29.41
N ALA A 12 -9.46 -38.24 28.16
CA ALA A 12 -10.72 -38.12 27.42
C ALA A 12 -11.06 -39.46 26.77
N THR A 13 -12.29 -39.95 26.95
CA THR A 13 -12.76 -41.19 26.34
C THR A 13 -13.67 -40.85 25.15
N LEU A 14 -13.35 -41.36 23.97
CA LEU A 14 -14.18 -41.17 22.77
C LEU A 14 -15.49 -41.94 22.90
N ASP A 15 -16.62 -41.25 22.76
CA ASP A 15 -17.93 -41.88 22.57
C ASP A 15 -18.07 -42.20 21.08
N THR A 16 -17.83 -43.46 20.72
CA THR A 16 -17.89 -43.95 19.33
C THR A 16 -19.31 -44.04 18.79
N ALA A 17 -20.34 -44.08 19.65
CA ALA A 17 -21.74 -44.13 19.22
C ALA A 17 -22.28 -42.73 18.90
N ALA A 18 -21.83 -41.71 19.63
CA ALA A 18 -22.15 -40.31 19.39
C ALA A 18 -21.12 -39.57 18.48
N SER A 19 -20.07 -40.26 18.04
CA SER A 19 -19.09 -39.73 17.07
C SER A 19 -19.34 -40.28 15.67
N PHE A 20 -19.15 -39.44 14.64
CA PHE A 20 -19.29 -39.86 13.25
C PHE A 20 -18.39 -39.05 12.32
N ALA A 21 -17.95 -39.65 11.23
CA ALA A 21 -17.15 -39.02 10.18
C ALA A 21 -17.72 -39.38 8.80
N ASN A 22 -18.60 -38.53 8.28
CA ASN A 22 -19.22 -38.68 6.96
C ASN A 22 -18.89 -37.47 6.06
N SER A 23 -19.87 -36.70 5.63
CA SER A 23 -19.68 -35.38 4.99
C SER A 23 -19.29 -34.29 6.00
N SER A 24 -19.50 -34.54 7.30
CA SER A 24 -18.95 -33.77 8.42
C SER A 24 -18.40 -34.72 9.47
N ALA A 25 -17.46 -34.23 10.28
CA ALA A 25 -16.90 -34.97 11.40
C ALA A 25 -17.40 -34.37 12.72
N SER A 26 -18.05 -35.18 13.54
CA SER A 26 -18.40 -34.87 14.92
C SER A 26 -17.66 -35.83 15.84
N PHE A 27 -16.91 -35.29 16.79
CA PHE A 27 -16.23 -36.06 17.83
C PHE A 27 -16.90 -35.75 19.16
N THR A 28 -17.50 -36.77 19.75
CA THR A 28 -18.10 -36.72 21.08
C THR A 28 -17.18 -37.49 22.02
N PHE A 29 -16.82 -36.89 23.14
CA PHE A 29 -15.95 -37.49 24.13
C PHE A 29 -16.40 -37.11 25.54
N SER A 30 -16.16 -37.99 26.51
CA SER A 30 -16.33 -37.71 27.93
C SER A 30 -14.98 -37.36 28.55
N LEU A 31 -14.96 -36.37 29.44
CA LEU A 31 -13.82 -36.10 30.33
C LEU A 31 -14.27 -36.37 31.77
N PRO A 32 -13.44 -37.03 32.60
CA PRO A 32 -13.66 -37.03 34.03
C PRO A 32 -13.52 -35.59 34.56
N THR A 33 -14.47 -35.18 35.39
CA THR A 33 -14.32 -34.00 36.24
C THR A 33 -13.12 -34.22 37.17
N ALA A 34 -12.14 -33.31 37.10
CA ALA A 34 -11.13 -33.22 38.16
C ALA A 34 -11.79 -32.72 39.45
N ASP A 35 -11.06 -32.81 40.57
CA ASP A 35 -11.49 -32.21 41.84
C ASP A 35 -11.98 -30.77 41.65
N SER A 36 -12.99 -30.39 42.44
CA SER A 36 -13.93 -29.28 42.23
C SER A 36 -13.36 -27.85 42.15
N ALA A 37 -12.03 -27.71 42.09
CA ALA A 37 -11.32 -26.45 41.90
C ALA A 37 -11.03 -26.11 40.42
N GLN A 38 -11.04 -27.08 39.49
CA GLN A 38 -10.74 -26.83 38.07
C GLN A 38 -11.99 -26.86 37.17
N ASN A 39 -12.76 -25.77 37.23
CA ASN A 39 -14.03 -25.61 36.50
C ASN A 39 -13.86 -25.38 34.99
N GLU A 40 -12.63 -25.14 34.54
CA GLU A 40 -12.28 -24.80 33.16
C GLU A 40 -11.22 -25.75 32.59
N THR A 41 -11.31 -26.04 31.30
CA THR A 41 -10.23 -26.69 30.54
C THR A 41 -10.09 -26.08 29.16
N THR A 42 -8.87 -26.01 28.64
CA THR A 42 -8.61 -25.63 27.25
C THR A 42 -8.43 -26.88 26.41
N LEU A 43 -9.37 -27.19 25.52
CA LEU A 43 -9.17 -28.16 24.45
C LEU A 43 -8.38 -27.49 23.33
N ILE A 44 -7.21 -28.03 23.02
CA ILE A 44 -6.51 -27.75 21.76
C ILE A 44 -6.92 -28.82 20.77
N TRP A 45 -7.48 -28.41 19.63
CA TRP A 45 -7.94 -29.31 18.58
C TRP A 45 -7.33 -28.96 17.23
N ALA A 46 -7.23 -29.97 16.37
CA ALA A 46 -6.79 -29.83 14.98
C ALA A 46 -7.52 -30.88 14.11
N VAL A 47 -7.91 -30.47 12.91
CA VAL A 47 -8.58 -31.33 11.91
C VAL A 47 -7.74 -31.31 10.63
N SER A 48 -7.62 -32.47 9.98
CA SER A 48 -7.01 -32.60 8.66
C SER A 48 -8.03 -33.09 7.64
N GLU A 49 -7.91 -32.62 6.40
CA GLU A 49 -8.57 -33.25 5.24
C GLU A 49 -7.79 -34.46 4.69
N THR A 50 -6.58 -34.71 5.19
CA THR A 50 -5.74 -35.84 4.81
C THR A 50 -5.77 -36.86 5.95
N ASN A 51 -6.27 -38.07 5.67
CA ASN A 51 -6.23 -39.17 6.63
C ASN A 51 -4.76 -39.45 7.01
N PRO A 52 -4.39 -39.47 8.31
CA PRO A 52 -3.08 -40.00 8.70
C PRO A 52 -2.93 -41.46 8.23
N ALA A 53 -1.69 -41.86 7.92
CA ALA A 53 -1.41 -43.22 7.42
C ALA A 53 -1.64 -44.34 8.46
N SER A 54 -1.87 -43.97 9.72
CA SER A 54 -2.16 -44.86 10.85
C SER A 54 -3.04 -44.13 11.86
N ALA A 55 -3.76 -44.89 12.69
CA ALA A 55 -4.51 -44.40 13.85
C ALA A 55 -3.64 -44.26 15.11
N ASP A 56 -2.34 -44.58 15.03
CA ASP A 56 -1.38 -44.40 16.12
C ASP A 56 -1.33 -42.91 16.55
N PRO A 57 -1.53 -42.58 17.85
CA PRO A 57 -1.46 -41.21 18.37
C PRO A 57 -0.16 -40.45 18.07
N ASP A 58 0.94 -41.15 17.82
CA ASP A 58 2.23 -40.55 17.48
C ASP A 58 2.43 -40.37 15.95
N THR A 59 1.40 -40.68 15.13
CA THR A 59 1.40 -40.43 13.68
C THR A 59 1.43 -38.94 13.36
N MET A 60 2.41 -38.49 12.58
CA MET A 60 2.52 -37.09 12.20
C MET A 60 1.37 -36.64 11.28
N LEU A 61 0.49 -35.77 11.78
CA LEU A 61 -0.48 -35.04 10.97
C LEU A 61 0.24 -34.07 10.01
N ILE A 62 0.33 -34.45 8.73
CA ILE A 62 1.08 -33.73 7.69
C ILE A 62 0.59 -32.28 7.50
N LYS A 63 -0.71 -32.03 7.68
CA LYS A 63 -1.32 -30.70 7.56
C LYS A 63 -2.64 -30.67 8.32
N HIS A 64 -2.83 -29.71 9.21
CA HIS A 64 -4.18 -29.35 9.68
C HIS A 64 -4.81 -28.34 8.71
N THR A 65 -6.07 -28.52 8.37
CA THR A 65 -6.86 -27.54 7.60
C THR A 65 -7.54 -26.53 8.52
N TRP A 66 -7.81 -26.92 9.77
CA TRP A 66 -8.21 -26.00 10.83
C TRP A 66 -7.73 -26.53 12.20
N SER A 67 -7.45 -25.62 13.13
CA SER A 67 -7.02 -25.92 14.49
C SER A 67 -7.21 -24.71 15.39
N GLY A 68 -7.38 -24.93 16.69
CA GLY A 68 -7.36 -23.85 17.67
C GLY A 68 -7.50 -24.33 19.11
N PRO A 69 -7.27 -23.44 20.09
CA PRO A 69 -7.75 -23.63 21.45
C PRO A 69 -9.24 -23.26 21.54
N THR A 70 -10.01 -24.00 22.35
CA THR A 70 -11.33 -23.62 22.84
C THR A 70 -11.39 -23.88 24.34
N GLN A 71 -12.10 -23.05 25.10
CA GLN A 71 -12.29 -23.23 26.54
C GLN A 71 -13.65 -23.87 26.81
N PHE A 72 -13.68 -24.85 27.71
CA PHE A 72 -14.88 -25.50 28.20
C PHE A 72 -15.01 -25.27 29.71
N HIS A 73 -16.18 -24.80 30.14
CA HIS A 73 -16.55 -24.74 31.55
C HIS A 73 -17.29 -26.04 31.90
N MET A 74 -16.65 -26.93 32.67
CA MET A 74 -17.21 -28.28 32.96
C MET A 74 -18.41 -28.25 33.90
N LEU A 75 -18.51 -27.21 34.75
CA LEU A 75 -19.59 -27.05 35.72
C LEU A 75 -20.69 -26.08 35.25
N ALA A 76 -20.65 -25.63 34.00
CA ALA A 76 -21.78 -24.88 33.45
C ALA A 76 -23.00 -25.82 33.37
N PRO A 77 -24.14 -25.49 33.99
CA PRO A 77 -25.32 -26.35 33.95
C PRO A 77 -25.72 -26.58 32.49
N TYR A 78 -25.93 -27.84 32.13
CA TYR A 78 -26.35 -28.22 30.78
C TYR A 78 -27.76 -27.68 30.52
N ALA A 79 -27.85 -26.50 29.91
CA ALA A 79 -29.11 -25.76 29.78
C ALA A 79 -30.13 -26.42 28.82
N GLY A 80 -29.78 -27.52 28.15
CA GLY A 80 -30.64 -28.21 27.17
C GLY A 80 -30.87 -27.45 25.86
N GLU A 81 -30.81 -26.12 25.91
CA GLU A 81 -30.80 -25.26 24.74
C GLU A 81 -29.58 -25.58 23.87
N ARG A 82 -29.83 -25.99 22.62
CA ARG A 82 -28.85 -25.84 21.55
C ARG A 82 -28.40 -24.39 21.57
N ILE A 83 -27.11 -24.14 21.81
CA ILE A 83 -26.51 -22.81 21.69
C ILE A 83 -26.49 -22.43 20.21
N MET A 84 -27.67 -22.05 19.69
CA MET A 84 -27.81 -21.18 18.55
C MET A 84 -27.05 -19.91 18.90
N GLN A 85 -25.98 -19.63 18.16
CA GLN A 85 -24.98 -18.61 18.48
C GLN A 85 -25.50 -17.18 18.22
N GLY A 86 -26.66 -16.83 18.78
CA GLY A 86 -27.37 -15.56 18.63
C GLY A 86 -27.64 -14.81 19.94
N GLY A 87 -27.40 -15.43 21.10
CA GLY A 87 -27.54 -14.81 22.41
C GLY A 87 -26.41 -13.81 22.72
N ARG A 88 -26.75 -12.54 22.93
CA ARG A 88 -25.81 -11.43 23.20
C ARG A 88 -25.30 -11.43 24.65
N GLY A 89 -24.63 -12.50 25.07
CA GLY A 89 -24.02 -12.62 26.40
C GLY A 89 -22.97 -11.53 26.67
N VAL A 90 -22.98 -10.96 27.87
CA VAL A 90 -22.01 -9.94 28.30
C VAL A 90 -20.71 -10.62 28.72
N TRP A 91 -19.73 -10.63 27.82
CA TRP A 91 -18.40 -11.16 28.09
C TRP A 91 -17.57 -10.18 28.95
N THR A 92 -17.35 -10.53 30.22
CA THR A 92 -16.26 -9.95 31.01
C THR A 92 -14.91 -10.32 30.36
N LYS A 93 -13.99 -9.35 30.31
CA LYS A 93 -12.76 -9.44 29.50
C LYS A 93 -11.72 -10.41 30.08
N THR A 94 -11.76 -11.67 29.66
CA THR A 94 -10.53 -12.46 29.46
C THR A 94 -10.29 -12.59 27.95
N THR A 95 -9.03 -12.51 27.53
CA THR A 95 -8.66 -11.97 26.21
C THR A 95 -8.94 -12.91 25.02
N LYS A 96 -10.07 -12.65 24.31
CA LYS A 96 -10.35 -12.94 22.89
C LYS A 96 -9.53 -14.06 22.21
N ILE A 97 -10.17 -15.22 21.98
CA ILE A 97 -9.96 -16.02 20.74
C ILE A 97 -11.31 -16.35 20.07
N ASN A 98 -12.20 -15.35 20.00
CA ASN A 98 -13.19 -15.34 18.92
C ASN A 98 -12.43 -15.10 17.61
N GLY A 99 -12.71 -15.87 16.56
CA GLY A 99 -11.96 -15.95 15.29
C GLY A 99 -11.93 -14.69 14.39
N ARG A 100 -11.92 -13.50 14.99
CA ARG A 100 -11.67 -12.22 14.31
C ARG A 100 -10.17 -12.10 14.01
N PRO A 101 -9.77 -11.62 12.83
CA PRO A 101 -8.37 -11.38 12.51
C PRO A 101 -7.76 -10.39 13.52
N THR A 102 -6.50 -10.63 13.91
CA THR A 102 -5.78 -9.72 14.81
C THR A 102 -5.64 -8.34 14.13
N PHE A 103 -5.60 -7.27 14.92
CA PHE A 103 -5.42 -5.92 14.36
C PHE A 103 -4.13 -5.82 13.52
N ALA A 104 -3.06 -6.49 13.95
CA ALA A 104 -1.82 -6.62 13.20
C ALA A 104 -2.01 -7.28 11.83
N LEU A 105 -2.83 -8.35 11.72
CA LEU A 105 -3.14 -8.99 10.44
C LEU A 105 -3.94 -8.06 9.51
N ILE A 106 -4.94 -7.34 10.05
CA ILE A 106 -5.71 -6.36 9.27
C ILE A 106 -4.78 -5.25 8.75
N ALA A 107 -3.89 -4.72 9.59
CA ALA A 107 -2.91 -3.71 9.23
C ALA A 107 -1.93 -4.21 8.17
N HIS A 108 -1.37 -5.42 8.32
CA HIS A 108 -0.49 -6.04 7.34
C HIS A 108 -1.15 -6.16 5.95
N VAL A 109 -2.37 -6.71 5.90
CA VAL A 109 -3.11 -6.87 4.65
C VAL A 109 -3.44 -5.50 4.03
N THR A 110 -3.89 -4.53 4.84
CA THR A 110 -4.23 -3.18 4.37
C THR A 110 -3.01 -2.46 3.80
N CYS A 111 -1.91 -2.37 4.55
CA CYS A 111 -0.68 -1.73 4.09
C CYS A 111 -0.08 -2.43 2.85
N GLY A 112 -0.09 -3.77 2.85
CA GLY A 112 0.40 -4.58 1.72
C GLY A 112 -0.41 -4.37 0.44
N LEU A 113 -1.75 -4.34 0.53
CA LEU A 113 -2.62 -4.09 -0.62
C LEU A 113 -2.51 -2.64 -1.11
N LEU A 114 -2.51 -1.65 -0.22
CA LEU A 114 -2.31 -0.24 -0.60
C LEU A 114 -0.98 -0.04 -1.33
N ALA A 115 0.13 -0.59 -0.79
CA ALA A 115 1.43 -0.53 -1.42
C ALA A 115 1.45 -1.20 -2.81
N THR A 116 1.01 -2.46 -2.89
CA THR A 116 1.20 -3.29 -4.09
C THR A 116 0.17 -3.07 -5.19
N LEU A 117 -1.05 -2.67 -4.85
CA LEU A 117 -2.15 -2.50 -5.81
C LEU A 117 -2.45 -1.04 -6.16
N LEU A 118 -2.01 -0.05 -5.38
CA LEU A 118 -2.28 1.37 -5.66
C LEU A 118 -1.00 2.22 -5.75
N VAL A 119 -0.20 2.26 -4.68
CA VAL A 119 0.92 3.22 -4.57
C VAL A 119 2.06 2.88 -5.53
N LEU A 120 2.52 1.61 -5.58
CA LEU A 120 3.59 1.19 -6.49
C LEU A 120 3.20 1.36 -7.97
N PRO A 121 2.04 0.86 -8.47
CA PRO A 121 1.65 1.06 -9.87
C PRO A 121 1.38 2.53 -10.20
N GLY A 122 0.68 3.26 -9.32
CA GLY A 122 0.36 4.67 -9.51
C GLY A 122 1.59 5.55 -9.67
N GLY A 123 2.61 5.33 -8.84
CA GLY A 123 3.89 6.03 -8.95
C GLY A 123 4.70 5.67 -10.22
N VAL A 124 4.39 4.59 -10.93
CA VAL A 124 5.00 4.26 -12.24
C VAL A 124 4.19 4.84 -13.40
N VAL A 125 2.85 4.77 -13.33
CA VAL A 125 1.94 5.22 -14.39
C VAL A 125 1.80 6.74 -14.45
N VAL A 126 1.64 7.42 -13.31
CA VAL A 126 1.44 8.88 -13.28
C VAL A 126 2.60 9.63 -13.97
N PRO A 127 3.90 9.35 -13.70
CA PRO A 127 5.01 9.95 -14.44
C PRO A 127 5.04 9.63 -15.92
N ARG A 128 4.54 8.46 -16.35
CA ARG A 128 4.48 8.08 -17.77
C ARG A 128 3.47 8.94 -18.52
N ILE A 129 2.26 9.08 -17.98
CA ILE A 129 1.16 9.85 -18.57
C ILE A 129 1.49 11.35 -18.54
N THR A 130 1.82 11.88 -17.36
CA THR A 130 2.07 13.32 -17.17
C THR A 130 3.21 13.85 -18.03
N ARG A 131 4.31 13.10 -18.20
CA ARG A 131 5.43 13.50 -19.09
C ARG A 131 5.07 13.66 -20.57
N GLY A 132 3.99 13.03 -21.04
CA GLY A 132 3.48 13.27 -22.40
C GLY A 132 2.40 14.35 -22.49
N LEU A 133 1.76 14.69 -21.37
CA LEU A 133 0.70 15.71 -21.31
C LEU A 133 1.23 17.10 -20.97
N THR A 134 2.25 17.23 -20.12
CA THR A 134 2.74 18.51 -19.60
C THR A 134 4.27 18.58 -19.55
N THR A 135 4.80 19.79 -19.76
CA THR A 135 6.22 20.14 -19.59
C THR A 135 6.59 20.44 -18.13
N THR A 136 5.60 20.56 -17.24
CA THR A 136 5.80 20.88 -15.82
C THR A 136 6.45 19.73 -15.05
N ARG A 137 7.34 20.05 -14.09
CA ARG A 137 8.14 19.06 -13.35
C ARG A 137 7.47 18.48 -12.09
N TRP A 138 6.20 18.78 -11.84
CA TRP A 138 5.47 18.33 -10.64
C TRP A 138 5.43 16.79 -10.51
N TRP A 139 5.34 16.07 -11.63
CA TRP A 139 5.34 14.61 -11.68
C TRP A 139 6.56 13.99 -11.00
N PHE A 140 7.71 14.69 -11.01
CA PHE A 140 8.93 14.23 -10.36
C PHE A 140 8.82 14.32 -8.84
N ARG A 141 8.28 15.42 -8.31
CA ARG A 141 7.98 15.57 -6.88
C ARG A 141 6.96 14.53 -6.42
N PHE A 142 5.88 14.35 -7.19
CA PHE A 142 4.89 13.30 -6.94
C PHE A 142 5.53 11.91 -6.90
N HIS A 143 6.35 11.56 -7.91
CA HIS A 143 7.04 10.27 -7.97
C HIS A 143 7.96 10.05 -6.77
N ALA A 144 8.78 11.05 -6.43
CA ALA A 144 9.72 10.98 -5.32
C ALA A 144 9.02 10.78 -3.97
N VAL A 145 7.93 11.52 -3.69
CA VAL A 145 7.16 11.39 -2.45
C VAL A 145 6.35 10.09 -2.43
N ASN A 146 5.65 9.75 -3.53
CA ASN A 146 4.82 8.55 -3.61
C ASN A 146 5.66 7.26 -3.48
N GLN A 147 6.78 7.15 -4.21
CA GLN A 147 7.62 5.95 -4.16
C GLN A 147 8.63 5.98 -3.02
N GLY A 148 9.37 7.08 -2.85
CA GLY A 148 10.45 7.17 -1.88
C GLY A 148 10.00 7.26 -0.42
N LEU A 149 8.81 7.82 -0.15
CA LEU A 149 8.23 7.89 1.19
C LEU A 149 7.05 6.94 1.37
N PHE A 150 5.95 7.12 0.64
CA PHE A 150 4.71 6.36 0.93
C PHE A 150 4.83 4.86 0.60
N ALA A 151 5.36 4.49 -0.57
CA ALA A 151 5.53 3.07 -0.92
C ALA A 151 6.51 2.37 0.04
N VAL A 152 7.67 2.99 0.29
CA VAL A 152 8.69 2.49 1.23
C VAL A 152 8.11 2.30 2.63
N ALA A 153 7.40 3.29 3.18
CA ALA A 153 6.80 3.20 4.50
C ALA A 153 5.74 2.09 4.60
N LEU A 154 4.82 2.00 3.63
CA LEU A 154 3.78 0.96 3.62
C LEU A 154 4.38 -0.45 3.46
N ILE A 155 5.40 -0.62 2.61
CA ILE A 155 6.10 -1.90 2.43
C ILE A 155 6.86 -2.27 3.71
N ALA A 156 7.54 -1.32 4.36
CA ALA A 156 8.26 -1.57 5.61
C ALA A 156 7.33 -1.95 6.77
N VAL A 157 6.19 -1.26 6.93
CA VAL A 157 5.16 -1.60 7.94
C VAL A 157 4.55 -2.98 7.65
N ALA A 158 4.16 -3.26 6.40
CA ALA A 158 3.63 -4.57 6.03
C ALA A 158 4.67 -5.68 6.27
N PHE A 159 5.93 -5.46 5.90
CA PHE A 159 7.01 -6.43 6.09
C PHE A 159 7.31 -6.69 7.57
N GLY A 160 7.43 -5.65 8.40
CA GLY A 160 7.65 -5.78 9.84
C GLY A 160 6.51 -6.51 10.56
N LEU A 161 5.26 -6.22 10.22
CA LEU A 161 4.10 -6.99 10.70
C LEU A 161 4.11 -8.44 10.18
N GLY A 162 4.58 -8.67 8.95
CA GLY A 162 4.74 -10.01 8.39
C GLY A 162 5.75 -10.87 9.17
N ILE A 163 6.86 -10.26 9.63
CA ILE A 163 7.86 -10.90 10.50
C ILE A 163 7.28 -11.22 11.87
N SER A 164 6.49 -10.32 12.48
CA SER A 164 5.94 -10.55 13.83
C SER A 164 4.94 -11.70 13.91
N PHE A 165 4.38 -12.17 12.79
CA PHE A 165 3.56 -13.40 12.72
C PHE A 165 4.36 -14.71 12.77
N GLY A 166 5.69 -14.64 12.81
CA GLY A 166 6.60 -15.77 12.98
C GLY A 166 6.55 -16.86 11.89
N GLY A 167 7.30 -17.94 12.13
CA GLY A 167 7.46 -19.07 11.22
C GLY A 167 8.56 -18.87 10.16
N LYS A 168 8.86 -19.94 9.42
CA LYS A 168 9.95 -19.95 8.41
C LYS A 168 9.58 -19.12 7.18
N ILE A 169 10.58 -18.78 6.35
CA ILE A 169 10.39 -18.09 5.06
C ILE A 169 10.31 -19.14 3.95
N ASP A 170 9.35 -20.05 4.07
CA ASP A 170 9.15 -21.20 3.17
C ASP A 170 8.08 -20.95 2.10
N SER A 171 7.00 -20.25 2.46
CA SER A 171 5.89 -19.93 1.55
C SER A 171 6.28 -18.97 0.42
N LYS A 172 5.57 -19.08 -0.71
CA LYS A 172 5.77 -18.18 -1.88
C LYS A 172 5.49 -16.72 -1.51
N HIS A 173 4.44 -16.46 -0.73
CA HIS A 173 4.09 -15.12 -0.26
C HIS A 173 5.25 -14.47 0.53
N ARG A 174 5.83 -15.19 1.49
CA ARG A 174 6.95 -14.69 2.31
C ARG A 174 8.21 -14.43 1.48
N LYS A 175 8.55 -15.36 0.59
CA LYS A 175 9.70 -15.21 -0.34
C LYS A 175 9.53 -13.99 -1.26
N CYS A 176 8.34 -13.80 -1.82
CA CYS A 176 8.03 -12.61 -2.62
C CYS A 176 8.02 -11.33 -1.77
N GLY A 177 7.53 -11.38 -0.52
CA GLY A 177 7.54 -10.24 0.40
C GLY A 177 8.94 -9.78 0.80
N VAL A 178 9.86 -10.72 1.10
CA VAL A 178 11.28 -10.42 1.32
C VAL A 178 11.89 -9.80 0.06
N ALA A 179 11.69 -10.41 -1.10
CA ALA A 179 12.19 -9.89 -2.37
C ALA A 179 11.66 -8.49 -2.67
N LEU A 180 10.37 -8.23 -2.42
CA LEU A 180 9.73 -6.92 -2.57
C LEU A 180 10.37 -5.87 -1.66
N PHE A 181 10.57 -6.19 -0.38
CA PHE A 181 11.19 -5.29 0.59
C PHE A 181 12.63 -4.94 0.18
N SER A 182 13.47 -5.95 -0.10
CA SER A 182 14.86 -5.74 -0.51
C SER A 182 14.98 -4.97 -1.83
N LEU A 183 14.17 -5.31 -2.84
CA LEU A 183 14.16 -4.59 -4.12
C LEU A 183 13.65 -3.16 -3.96
N ALA A 184 12.65 -2.89 -3.13
CA ALA A 184 12.15 -1.54 -2.87
C ALA A 184 13.22 -0.63 -2.23
N MET A 185 14.01 -1.17 -1.28
CA MET A 185 15.13 -0.42 -0.68
C MET A 185 16.20 -0.11 -1.73
N LEU A 186 16.63 -1.13 -2.50
CA LEU A 186 17.62 -0.97 -3.56
C LEU A 186 17.16 0.02 -4.64
N GLN A 187 15.88 -0.03 -5.04
CA GLN A 187 15.28 0.86 -6.02
C GLN A 187 15.19 2.31 -5.56
N THR A 188 14.96 2.54 -4.26
CA THR A 188 14.94 3.87 -3.66
C THR A 188 16.34 4.48 -3.65
N LEU A 189 17.35 3.70 -3.26
CA LEU A 189 18.75 4.11 -3.36
C LEU A 189 19.17 4.37 -4.81
N LEU A 190 18.80 3.47 -5.73
CA LEU A 190 19.06 3.62 -7.17
C LEU A 190 18.38 4.85 -7.75
N GLY A 191 17.16 5.18 -7.31
CA GLY A 191 16.44 6.40 -7.70
C GLY A 191 17.11 7.67 -7.16
N LEU A 192 17.58 7.65 -5.91
CA LEU A 192 18.34 8.74 -5.32
C LEU A 192 19.63 8.99 -6.11
N VAL A 193 20.40 7.94 -6.41
CA VAL A 193 21.61 8.04 -7.24
C VAL A 193 21.26 8.50 -8.66
N ALA A 194 20.31 7.87 -9.35
CA ALA A 194 19.99 8.17 -10.75
C ALA A 194 19.44 9.59 -10.99
N HIS A 195 18.88 10.24 -9.97
CA HIS A 195 18.27 11.57 -10.09
C HIS A 195 19.02 12.71 -9.41
N PHE A 196 19.75 12.44 -8.31
CA PHE A 196 20.44 13.48 -7.55
C PHE A 196 21.96 13.45 -7.73
N TYR A 197 22.57 12.29 -8.03
CA TYR A 197 24.00 12.23 -8.32
C TYR A 197 24.28 12.78 -9.73
N ARG A 198 24.91 13.95 -9.79
CA ARG A 198 25.46 14.52 -11.03
C ARG A 198 26.97 14.27 -11.05
N PRO A 199 27.50 13.41 -11.94
CA PRO A 199 28.94 13.25 -12.08
C PRO A 199 29.56 14.60 -12.45
N GLY A 200 30.66 14.96 -11.78
CA GLY A 200 31.35 16.24 -12.00
C GLY A 200 31.85 16.41 -13.44
N SER A 201 32.07 17.65 -13.86
CA SER A 201 32.47 17.99 -15.25
C SER A 201 33.66 17.18 -15.77
N ARG A 202 34.62 16.82 -14.90
CA ARG A 202 35.80 16.01 -15.24
C ARG A 202 35.50 14.55 -15.60
N VAL A 203 34.45 13.95 -15.02
CA VAL A 203 34.11 12.52 -15.24
C VAL A 203 33.02 12.32 -16.30
N ARG A 204 32.29 13.38 -16.66
CA ARG A 204 31.24 13.35 -17.69
C ARG A 204 31.70 12.84 -19.08
N PRO A 205 32.93 13.08 -19.57
CA PRO A 205 33.39 12.50 -20.85
C PRO A 205 33.45 10.97 -20.86
N TYR A 206 33.59 10.35 -19.69
CA TYR A 206 33.75 8.89 -19.54
C TYR A 206 32.45 8.17 -19.15
N THR A 207 31.39 8.92 -18.84
CA THR A 207 30.08 8.32 -18.56
C THR A 207 29.36 7.96 -19.86
N PHE A 208 28.93 6.70 -20.00
CA PHE A 208 28.10 6.24 -21.11
C PHE A 208 26.73 6.96 -21.10
N GLU A 209 26.65 8.14 -21.71
CA GLU A 209 25.37 8.78 -22.04
C GLU A 209 24.86 8.19 -23.37
N THR A 210 23.61 7.73 -23.39
CA THR A 210 22.94 7.41 -24.68
C THR A 210 22.86 8.66 -25.56
N LYS A 211 22.65 8.51 -26.88
CA LYS A 211 22.39 9.64 -27.84
C LYS A 211 21.25 10.58 -27.44
N ARG A 212 20.51 10.28 -26.35
CA ARG A 212 19.41 11.06 -25.79
C ARG A 212 19.77 11.77 -24.46
N GLY A 213 21.04 11.74 -24.04
CA GLY A 213 21.54 12.36 -22.80
C GLY A 213 21.13 11.63 -21.52
N ARG A 214 20.77 10.33 -21.63
CA ARG A 214 20.39 9.50 -20.48
C ARG A 214 21.46 8.45 -20.21
N GLY A 215 22.03 8.47 -19.01
CA GLY A 215 22.92 7.42 -18.52
C GLY A 215 22.19 6.10 -18.20
N PRO A 216 22.91 4.96 -18.13
CA PRO A 216 22.35 3.62 -17.98
C PRO A 216 21.54 3.43 -16.68
N SER A 217 21.91 4.12 -15.60
CA SER A 217 21.22 4.08 -14.31
C SER A 217 19.72 4.37 -14.42
N ASN A 218 19.30 5.28 -15.31
CA ASN A 218 17.88 5.58 -15.55
C ASN A 218 17.13 4.40 -16.18
N PHE A 219 17.77 3.63 -17.06
CA PHE A 219 17.15 2.46 -17.68
C PHE A 219 17.05 1.29 -16.69
N ILE A 220 18.10 1.07 -15.90
CA ILE A 220 18.11 0.07 -14.82
C ILE A 220 17.03 0.42 -13.79
N HIS A 221 16.93 1.68 -13.37
CA HIS A 221 15.88 2.14 -12.45
C HIS A 221 14.47 1.88 -12.99
N VAL A 222 14.21 2.14 -14.28
CA VAL A 222 12.89 1.85 -14.88
C VAL A 222 12.63 0.34 -14.94
N ALA A 223 13.62 -0.47 -15.32
CA ALA A 223 13.47 -1.93 -15.43
C ALA A 223 13.22 -2.59 -14.05
N VAL A 224 14.04 -2.26 -13.05
CA VAL A 224 13.89 -2.75 -11.67
C VAL A 224 12.57 -2.27 -11.06
N GLY A 225 12.14 -1.04 -11.34
CA GLY A 225 10.84 -0.52 -10.92
C GLY A 225 9.65 -1.31 -11.47
N ILE A 226 9.71 -1.76 -12.74
CA ILE A 226 8.69 -2.63 -13.33
C ILE A 226 8.69 -4.01 -12.65
N VAL A 227 9.87 -4.60 -12.43
CA VAL A 227 10.00 -5.88 -11.72
C VAL A 227 9.39 -5.80 -10.31
N ILE A 228 9.61 -4.70 -9.58
CA ILE A 228 9.04 -4.46 -8.25
C ILE A 228 7.51 -4.44 -8.27
N VAL A 229 6.88 -3.81 -9.27
CA VAL A 229 5.42 -3.83 -9.43
C VAL A 229 4.92 -5.25 -9.65
N CYS A 230 5.56 -6.01 -10.55
CA CYS A 230 5.20 -7.42 -10.80
C CYS A 230 5.39 -8.31 -9.56
N VAL A 231 6.47 -8.14 -8.80
CA VAL A 231 6.70 -8.86 -7.53
C VAL A 231 5.68 -8.45 -6.47
N GLY A 232 5.25 -7.18 -6.42
CA GLY A 232 4.18 -6.70 -5.55
C GLY A 232 2.83 -7.36 -5.85
N TRP A 233 2.47 -7.48 -7.13
CA TRP A 233 1.28 -8.22 -7.56
C TRP A 233 1.36 -9.72 -7.23
N ALA A 234 2.52 -10.35 -7.42
CA ALA A 234 2.73 -11.75 -7.00
C ALA A 234 2.63 -11.92 -5.47
N THR A 235 3.19 -10.99 -4.70
CA THR A 235 3.16 -11.01 -3.22
C THR A 235 1.73 -10.93 -2.69
N SER A 236 0.91 -10.02 -3.23
CA SER A 236 -0.51 -9.90 -2.87
C SER A 236 -1.30 -11.14 -3.28
N TRP A 237 -1.14 -11.62 -4.53
CA TRP A 237 -1.78 -12.84 -5.03
C TRP A 237 -1.50 -14.07 -4.14
N TYR A 238 -0.23 -14.35 -3.84
CA TYR A 238 0.11 -15.48 -2.96
C TYR A 238 -0.34 -15.28 -1.52
N GLY A 239 -0.44 -14.03 -1.06
CA GLY A 239 -0.97 -13.70 0.26
C GLY A 239 -2.40 -14.22 0.45
N PHE A 240 -3.32 -13.87 -0.46
CA PHE A 240 -4.72 -14.27 -0.34
C PHE A 240 -5.06 -15.64 -0.98
N THR A 241 -4.27 -16.15 -1.93
CA THR A 241 -4.54 -17.49 -2.50
C THR A 241 -3.90 -18.63 -1.72
N SER A 242 -2.76 -18.38 -1.08
CA SER A 242 -1.94 -19.44 -0.46
C SER A 242 -1.75 -19.23 1.05
N GLU A 243 -1.20 -18.09 1.48
CA GLU A 243 -0.90 -17.86 2.90
C GLU A 243 -2.18 -17.75 3.74
N TRP A 244 -3.25 -17.11 3.24
CA TRP A 244 -4.54 -16.97 3.92
C TRP A 244 -5.15 -18.32 4.31
N THR A 245 -5.28 -19.22 3.34
CA THR A 245 -5.80 -20.58 3.58
C THR A 245 -4.82 -21.42 4.41
N TYR A 246 -3.51 -21.26 4.22
CA TYR A 246 -2.47 -21.94 5.01
C TYR A 246 -2.51 -21.54 6.49
N ARG A 247 -2.84 -20.29 6.80
CA ARG A 247 -3.03 -19.78 8.17
C ARG A 247 -4.40 -20.13 8.78
N GLY A 248 -5.23 -20.93 8.10
CA GLY A 248 -6.52 -21.39 8.61
C GLY A 248 -7.64 -20.36 8.53
N HIS A 249 -7.49 -19.27 7.75
CA HIS A 249 -8.55 -18.26 7.56
C HIS A 249 -9.62 -18.66 6.51
N GLY A 250 -9.75 -19.95 6.22
CA GLY A 250 -10.68 -20.51 5.25
C GLY A 250 -10.31 -20.24 3.79
N LEU A 251 -11.26 -20.53 2.89
CA LEU A 251 -11.14 -20.21 1.47
C LEU A 251 -11.37 -18.71 1.24
N THR A 252 -10.52 -18.08 0.43
CA THR A 252 -10.73 -16.66 0.08
C THR A 252 -11.93 -16.45 -0.83
N PRO A 253 -12.78 -15.44 -0.56
CA PRO A 253 -13.92 -15.11 -1.41
C PRO A 253 -13.50 -14.89 -2.86
N TYR A 254 -14.26 -15.47 -3.80
CA TYR A 254 -13.94 -15.42 -5.23
C TYR A 254 -13.84 -13.97 -5.76
N GLY A 255 -14.67 -13.07 -5.23
CA GLY A 255 -14.64 -11.64 -5.55
C GLY A 255 -13.30 -10.96 -5.27
N LEU A 256 -12.50 -11.42 -4.29
CA LEU A 256 -11.15 -10.87 -4.04
C LEU A 256 -10.18 -11.21 -5.19
N ARG A 257 -10.32 -12.40 -5.78
CA ARG A 257 -9.52 -12.85 -6.93
C ARG A 257 -9.88 -12.05 -8.19
N ILE A 258 -11.17 -11.84 -8.43
CA ILE A 258 -11.67 -10.98 -9.52
C ILE A 258 -11.18 -9.55 -9.32
N GLY A 259 -11.39 -8.96 -8.15
CA GLY A 259 -11.02 -7.57 -7.84
C GLY A 259 -9.53 -7.30 -8.03
N TRP A 260 -8.67 -8.21 -7.56
CA TRP A 260 -7.23 -8.15 -7.84
C TRP A 260 -6.94 -8.16 -9.35
N GLY A 261 -7.56 -9.08 -10.09
CA GLY A 261 -7.37 -9.19 -11.54
C GLY A 261 -7.80 -7.94 -12.30
N VAL A 262 -8.94 -7.35 -11.93
CA VAL A 262 -9.45 -6.09 -12.50
C VAL A 262 -8.50 -4.91 -12.21
N ILE A 263 -7.98 -4.79 -10.97
CA ILE A 263 -7.05 -3.72 -10.62
C ILE A 263 -5.71 -3.87 -11.37
N VAL A 264 -5.17 -5.09 -11.47
CA VAL A 264 -3.95 -5.35 -12.25
C VAL A 264 -4.16 -5.05 -13.74
N ALA A 265 -5.28 -5.50 -14.33
CA ALA A 265 -5.63 -5.23 -15.72
C ALA A 265 -5.81 -3.73 -16.01
N LEU A 266 -6.42 -2.98 -15.08
CA LEU A 266 -6.54 -1.52 -15.17
C LEU A 266 -5.17 -0.85 -15.22
N TRP A 267 -4.25 -1.18 -14.30
CA TRP A 267 -2.91 -0.58 -14.29
C TRP A 267 -2.07 -0.95 -15.52
N LEU A 268 -2.15 -2.19 -15.97
CA LEU A 268 -1.51 -2.62 -17.23
C LEU A 268 -2.07 -1.84 -18.42
N SER A 269 -3.39 -1.70 -18.51
CA SER A 269 -4.05 -0.95 -19.59
C SER A 269 -3.61 0.52 -19.60
N LEU A 270 -3.61 1.18 -18.44
CA LEU A 270 -3.14 2.56 -18.30
C LEU A 270 -1.65 2.73 -18.65
N TYR A 271 -0.80 1.76 -18.29
CA TYR A 271 0.62 1.80 -18.63
C TYR A 271 0.86 1.60 -20.13
N VAL A 272 0.19 0.63 -20.75
CA VAL A 272 0.27 0.35 -22.21
C VAL A 272 -0.28 1.54 -23.01
N PHE A 273 -1.44 2.08 -22.61
CA PHE A 273 -1.99 3.32 -23.18
C PHE A 273 -0.98 4.48 -23.06
N GLY A 274 -0.35 4.62 -21.89
CA GLY A 274 0.69 5.63 -21.67
C GLY A 274 1.96 5.44 -22.50
N ILE A 275 2.29 4.22 -22.92
CA ILE A 275 3.35 3.98 -23.90
C ILE A 275 2.88 4.34 -25.30
N ILE A 276 1.74 3.82 -25.75
CA ILE A 276 1.25 3.98 -27.13
C ILE A 276 1.00 5.46 -27.47
N PHE A 277 0.24 6.17 -26.64
CA PHE A 277 -0.21 7.53 -26.96
C PHE A 277 0.74 8.63 -26.49
N PHE A 278 1.37 8.48 -25.31
CA PHE A 278 2.16 9.55 -24.70
C PHE A 278 3.67 9.46 -24.94
N LEU A 279 4.23 8.27 -25.22
CA LEU A 279 5.67 8.15 -25.51
C LEU A 279 6.09 8.86 -26.82
N PRO A 280 5.36 8.78 -27.95
CA PRO A 280 5.74 9.48 -29.17
C PRO A 280 5.73 11.01 -28.98
N ARG A 281 4.74 11.53 -28.25
CA ARG A 281 4.65 12.96 -27.90
C ARG A 281 5.79 13.38 -26.97
N GLN A 282 6.09 12.61 -25.92
CA GLN A 282 7.23 12.85 -25.03
C GLN A 282 8.56 12.91 -25.82
N LEU A 283 8.78 11.97 -26.75
CA LEU A 283 9.99 11.93 -27.58
C LEU A 283 10.11 13.14 -28.51
N ARG A 284 8.99 13.64 -29.07
CA ARG A 284 8.97 14.87 -29.88
C ARG A 284 9.36 16.10 -29.07
N ILE A 285 8.75 16.29 -27.88
CA ILE A 285 9.09 17.41 -26.97
C ILE A 285 10.58 17.38 -26.62
N GLU A 286 11.08 16.24 -26.13
CA GLU A 286 12.51 16.10 -25.80
C GLU A 286 13.44 16.30 -27.01
N SER A 287 12.98 16.04 -28.24
CA SER A 287 13.77 16.29 -29.45
C SER A 287 13.84 17.78 -29.80
N ALA A 288 12.74 18.52 -29.62
CA ALA A 288 12.70 19.96 -29.81
C ALA A 288 13.56 20.68 -28.77
N ASP A 289 13.45 20.31 -27.49
CA ASP A 289 14.27 20.88 -26.41
C ASP A 289 15.78 20.68 -26.66
N ARG A 290 16.19 19.48 -27.11
CA ARG A 290 17.59 19.22 -27.49
C ARG A 290 18.04 20.07 -28.68
N GLN A 291 17.21 20.24 -29.70
CA GLN A 291 17.55 21.12 -30.83
C GLN A 291 17.63 22.59 -30.44
N ALA A 292 16.81 23.05 -29.47
CA ALA A 292 16.89 24.40 -28.93
C ALA A 292 18.22 24.63 -28.19
N MET A 293 18.59 23.73 -27.26
CA MET A 293 19.87 23.82 -26.54
C MET A 293 21.09 23.84 -27.47
N LEU A 294 21.13 22.96 -28.49
CA LEU A 294 22.23 22.94 -29.47
C LEU A 294 22.30 24.22 -30.32
N ARG A 295 21.16 24.90 -30.55
CA ARG A 295 21.14 26.21 -31.24
C ARG A 295 21.64 27.33 -30.34
N GLU A 296 21.37 27.30 -29.04
CA GLU A 296 21.88 28.29 -28.08
C GLU A 296 23.37 28.10 -27.83
N GLU A 297 23.82 26.86 -27.64
CA GLU A 297 25.23 26.50 -27.52
C GLU A 297 26.04 26.91 -28.75
N SER A 298 25.53 26.65 -29.97
CA SER A 298 26.22 27.08 -31.20
C SER A 298 26.25 28.61 -31.39
N LYS A 299 25.26 29.35 -30.89
CA LYS A 299 25.32 30.83 -30.82
C LYS A 299 26.39 31.29 -29.83
N HIS A 300 26.48 30.66 -28.66
CA HIS A 300 27.49 31.01 -27.65
C HIS A 300 28.90 30.78 -28.19
N PHE A 301 29.20 29.60 -28.73
CA PHE A 301 30.51 29.32 -29.34
C PHE A 301 30.83 30.26 -30.51
N ARG A 302 29.86 30.60 -31.37
CA ARG A 302 30.06 31.62 -32.42
C ARG A 302 30.40 32.98 -31.81
N SER A 303 29.69 33.43 -30.77
CA SER A 303 30.02 34.71 -30.11
C SER A 303 31.41 34.71 -29.45
N SER A 304 31.84 33.61 -28.84
CA SER A 304 33.18 33.48 -28.26
C SER A 304 34.28 33.45 -29.33
N ALA A 305 34.06 32.73 -30.44
CA ALA A 305 35.00 32.70 -31.57
C ALA A 305 35.10 34.06 -32.27
N VAL A 306 33.98 34.77 -32.43
CA VAL A 306 33.94 36.14 -32.97
C VAL A 306 34.63 37.13 -32.02
N ALA A 307 34.44 37.01 -30.71
CA ALA A 307 35.15 37.84 -29.72
C ALA A 307 36.68 37.63 -29.80
N LEU A 308 37.14 36.38 -29.88
CA LEU A 308 38.55 36.04 -30.12
C LEU A 308 39.07 36.60 -31.44
N ALA A 309 38.29 36.49 -32.53
CA ALA A 309 38.69 36.95 -33.86
C ALA A 309 38.75 38.49 -33.98
N HIS A 310 37.91 39.23 -33.26
CA HIS A 310 37.91 40.69 -33.26
C HIS A 310 39.02 41.33 -32.40
N GLY A 311 39.96 40.54 -31.87
CA GLY A 311 41.06 41.08 -31.08
C GLY A 311 40.63 41.74 -29.77
N PHE A 312 39.41 41.42 -29.29
CA PHE A 312 39.09 41.68 -27.89
C PHE A 312 40.03 40.82 -27.06
N HIS A 313 41.07 41.44 -26.51
CA HIS A 313 41.84 40.90 -25.42
C HIS A 313 40.85 40.51 -24.34
N MET A 314 40.56 39.20 -24.24
CA MET A 314 40.06 38.60 -23.03
C MET A 314 41.12 38.95 -21.98
N GLU A 315 40.84 39.92 -21.11
CA GLU A 315 41.70 40.22 -19.98
C GLU A 315 41.93 38.87 -19.28
N PRO A 316 43.18 38.38 -19.20
CA PRO A 316 43.44 37.02 -18.75
C PRO A 316 42.76 36.88 -17.39
N PRO A 317 41.92 35.84 -17.20
CA PRO A 317 40.98 35.78 -16.08
C PRO A 317 41.80 36.01 -14.82
N ARG A 318 41.58 37.15 -14.15
CA ARG A 318 42.48 37.63 -13.10
C ARG A 318 42.65 36.50 -12.12
N VAL A 319 43.82 35.88 -12.18
CA VAL A 319 44.25 34.96 -11.17
C VAL A 319 44.39 35.88 -9.97
N ASN A 320 43.38 35.86 -9.10
CA ASN A 320 43.51 36.29 -7.73
C ASN A 320 44.48 35.29 -7.08
N ALA A 321 45.74 35.39 -7.50
CA ALA A 321 46.88 35.01 -6.69
C ALA A 321 46.59 35.62 -5.33
N LEU A 322 46.84 34.83 -4.29
CA LEU A 322 46.60 35.20 -2.90
C LEU A 322 47.46 36.41 -2.56
N THR A 323 47.01 37.60 -2.93
CA THR A 323 47.56 38.86 -2.46
C THR A 323 47.37 38.83 -0.96
N PRO A 324 48.45 38.94 -0.16
CA PRO A 324 48.33 38.91 1.28
C PRO A 324 47.34 39.99 1.69
N THR A 325 46.36 39.58 2.51
CA THR A 325 45.27 40.45 2.95
C THR A 325 45.87 41.76 3.46
N PRO A 326 45.46 42.93 2.95
CA PRO A 326 45.96 44.19 3.48
C PRO A 326 45.66 44.23 4.98
N PRO A 327 46.60 44.72 5.82
CA PRO A 327 46.38 44.79 7.25
C PRO A 327 45.11 45.60 7.55
N PRO A 328 44.30 45.20 8.56
CA PRO A 328 43.05 45.87 8.86
C PRO A 328 43.30 47.37 9.11
N PRO A 329 42.45 48.27 8.56
CA PRO A 329 42.63 49.70 8.73
C PRO A 329 42.61 50.07 10.21
N ALA A 330 43.59 50.87 10.63
CA ALA A 330 43.69 51.33 12.02
C ALA A 330 42.39 52.05 12.43
N LEU A 331 41.86 51.66 13.60
CA LEU A 331 40.64 52.24 14.16
C LEU A 331 40.84 53.72 14.48
N SER A 332 40.43 54.60 13.57
CA SER A 332 40.33 56.03 13.83
C SER A 332 39.23 56.31 14.86
N PRO A 333 39.49 57.09 15.92
CA PRO A 333 38.49 57.37 16.95
C PRO A 333 37.33 58.21 16.38
N SER A 334 36.13 57.64 16.41
CA SER A 334 34.92 58.29 15.89
C SER A 334 34.53 59.53 16.72
N PRO A 335 34.29 60.70 16.11
CA PRO A 335 33.88 61.90 16.84
C PRO A 335 32.48 61.75 17.45
N LYS A 336 32.35 62.02 18.75
CA LYS A 336 31.04 62.14 19.41
C LYS A 336 30.28 63.36 18.88
N THR A 337 29.20 63.16 18.14
CA THR A 337 28.21 64.20 17.81
C THR A 337 26.96 64.11 18.71
N PRO A 338 26.30 65.25 19.00
CA PRO A 338 25.36 65.32 20.11
C PRO A 338 23.94 64.82 19.79
N ARG A 339 23.39 64.12 20.77
CA ARG A 339 22.01 63.67 20.96
C ARG A 339 20.98 64.76 20.61
N ARG A 340 20.16 64.54 19.56
CA ARG A 340 18.94 65.31 19.27
C ARG A 340 17.71 64.39 19.35
N GLY A 341 16.75 64.76 20.20
CA GLY A 341 15.53 63.96 20.44
C GLY A 341 14.41 64.21 19.43
N GLY A 342 13.51 63.24 19.31
CA GLY A 342 12.32 63.24 18.44
C GLY A 342 11.88 61.79 18.18
N ARG A 343 11.10 61.17 19.06
CA ARG A 343 9.62 61.21 19.13
C ARG A 343 8.92 60.32 18.08
N GLY A 344 8.82 59.04 18.42
CA GLY A 344 7.63 58.21 18.21
C GLY A 344 7.30 57.72 16.80
N LYS A 345 7.28 56.39 16.63
CA LYS A 345 6.03 55.61 16.57
C LYS A 345 6.32 54.15 16.89
N ALA A 346 5.31 53.44 17.41
CA ALA A 346 5.37 52.01 17.62
C ALA A 346 4.92 51.29 16.34
N GLU A 347 5.64 50.24 15.97
CA GLU A 347 5.18 49.19 15.08
C GLU A 347 5.71 47.87 15.63
N THR A 348 4.91 46.81 15.51
CA THR A 348 5.06 45.58 16.31
C THR A 348 5.94 44.55 15.62
N ASP A 349 7.04 44.17 16.27
CA ASP A 349 7.82 42.99 15.92
C ASP A 349 7.09 41.71 16.35
N ASP A 350 7.17 40.66 15.52
CA ASP A 350 7.06 39.26 15.93
C ASP A 350 7.88 38.40 14.96
N GLU A 351 9.20 38.38 15.16
CA GLU A 351 10.14 37.54 14.40
C GLU A 351 10.27 36.15 15.06
N TYR A 352 9.84 35.12 14.33
CA TYR A 352 9.77 33.75 14.86
C TYR A 352 11.14 33.05 14.83
N SER A 353 11.92 33.22 15.90
CA SER A 353 13.18 32.51 16.11
C SER A 353 12.96 31.06 16.59
N MET A 354 13.44 30.09 15.83
CA MET A 354 13.47 28.67 16.21
C MET A 354 14.92 28.25 16.52
N ASN A 355 15.23 28.05 17.80
CA ASN A 355 16.46 27.38 18.22
C ASN A 355 16.32 26.72 19.58
N GLY A 356 16.75 25.46 19.67
CA GLY A 356 17.13 24.78 20.91
C GLY A 356 15.98 24.20 21.76
N HIS A 357 16.00 22.88 21.94
CA HIS A 357 15.74 22.31 23.25
C HIS A 357 16.39 20.93 23.39
N ASP A 358 17.29 20.80 24.35
CA ASP A 358 17.78 19.52 24.86
C ASP A 358 16.82 18.92 25.89
N SER A 359 17.01 17.63 26.12
CA SER A 359 16.33 16.72 27.06
C SER A 359 16.20 17.19 28.52
N ILE A 360 15.20 16.67 29.26
CA ILE A 360 15.38 15.82 30.47
C ILE A 360 14.06 15.35 31.16
N THR A 361 13.94 14.02 31.33
CA THR A 361 13.24 13.18 32.34
C THR A 361 11.79 13.39 32.85
N SER A 362 11.14 12.22 32.98
CA SER A 362 10.31 11.72 34.12
C SER A 362 8.76 11.81 34.07
N PRO A 363 8.06 10.85 34.73
CA PRO A 363 6.70 10.47 34.33
C PRO A 363 5.61 10.93 35.30
N ILE A 364 4.39 11.09 34.79
CA ILE A 364 3.16 11.17 35.59
C ILE A 364 2.22 10.06 35.12
N ALA A 365 1.68 9.33 36.09
CA ALA A 365 0.62 8.35 35.87
C ALA A 365 -0.74 9.02 36.05
N GLU A 366 -1.64 8.87 35.09
CA GLU A 366 -3.06 9.23 35.26
C GLU A 366 -3.95 8.04 34.92
N SER A 367 -4.86 7.74 35.85
CA SER A 367 -5.95 6.80 35.65
C SER A 367 -7.13 7.50 34.99
N LEU A 368 -7.67 6.91 33.93
CA LEU A 368 -8.92 7.38 33.33
C LEU A 368 -9.93 6.23 33.24
N ALA A 369 -10.88 6.25 34.17
CA ALA A 369 -12.14 5.53 34.03
C ALA A 369 -13.06 6.30 33.07
N PHE A 370 -13.86 5.59 32.28
CA PHE A 370 -14.93 6.22 31.52
C PHE A 370 -16.21 5.39 31.57
N THR A 371 -17.24 6.00 32.14
CA THR A 371 -18.62 5.51 32.17
C THR A 371 -19.40 6.24 31.10
N HIS A 372 -20.23 5.54 30.32
CA HIS A 372 -21.33 6.20 29.61
C HIS A 372 -22.56 5.29 29.57
N GLY A 373 -23.67 5.82 30.11
CA GLY A 373 -24.99 5.20 30.01
C GLY A 373 -25.66 5.50 28.66
N SER A 374 -26.68 4.71 28.35
CA SER A 374 -27.61 4.94 27.25
C SER A 374 -28.44 6.22 27.47
N PRO A 375 -29.11 6.70 26.41
CA PRO A 375 -30.57 6.63 26.50
C PRO A 375 -31.23 5.95 25.30
N THR A 376 -32.41 5.41 25.57
CA THR A 376 -33.41 4.91 24.61
C THR A 376 -34.15 6.04 23.91
N SER A 377 -34.46 5.87 22.62
CA SER A 377 -35.83 6.10 22.12
C SER A 377 -36.10 5.44 20.77
N THR A 378 -37.31 4.94 20.62
CA THR A 378 -37.93 4.40 19.41
C THR A 378 -38.50 5.50 18.52
N LEU A 379 -38.47 5.33 17.19
CA LEU A 379 -39.71 5.42 16.38
C LEU A 379 -39.58 4.78 14.98
N SER A 380 -40.75 4.37 14.46
CA SER A 380 -41.01 3.71 13.18
C SER A 380 -41.30 4.70 12.03
N GLY A 381 -41.15 4.27 10.77
CA GLY A 381 -41.88 4.89 9.65
C GLY A 381 -41.27 4.77 8.26
N PHE A 382 -41.65 3.73 7.51
CA PHE A 382 -41.73 3.77 6.03
C PHE A 382 -43.20 4.09 5.65
N PRO A 383 -43.48 4.79 4.54
CA PRO A 383 -43.75 4.05 3.29
C PRO A 383 -43.37 4.73 1.95
N ARG A 384 -43.16 3.85 0.96
CA ARG A 384 -43.37 3.94 -0.52
C ARG A 384 -43.40 5.28 -1.27
N SER A 385 -42.67 5.30 -2.39
CA SER A 385 -42.90 6.13 -3.58
C SER A 385 -44.26 5.86 -4.25
N PRO A 386 -44.71 6.81 -5.09
CA PRO A 386 -45.06 6.45 -6.48
C PRO A 386 -44.26 7.27 -7.52
N ASP A 387 -44.49 6.95 -8.80
CA ASP A 387 -43.68 7.30 -9.98
C ASP A 387 -44.33 8.47 -10.81
N PRO A 388 -44.08 8.73 -12.11
CA PRO A 388 -43.60 10.07 -12.50
C PRO A 388 -44.49 10.87 -13.51
N SER A 389 -44.28 12.19 -13.54
CA SER A 389 -44.73 13.12 -14.62
C SER A 389 -43.93 14.43 -14.47
N ALA A 390 -43.12 14.87 -15.44
CA ALA A 390 -43.46 15.52 -16.73
C ALA A 390 -43.31 17.05 -16.67
N ASP A 391 -42.58 17.59 -17.66
CA ASP A 391 -42.54 18.97 -18.18
C ASP A 391 -42.17 20.17 -17.29
N GLY A 392 -41.32 21.05 -17.83
CA GLY A 392 -40.90 22.30 -17.17
C GLY A 392 -39.76 23.03 -17.87
N HIS A 393 -40.06 23.74 -18.96
CA HIS A 393 -39.09 24.61 -19.65
C HIS A 393 -38.60 25.77 -18.74
N GLY A 394 -37.33 26.15 -18.88
CA GLY A 394 -36.76 27.31 -18.18
C GLY A 394 -35.48 27.84 -18.84
N HIS A 395 -35.63 28.74 -19.82
CA HIS A 395 -34.50 29.49 -20.38
C HIS A 395 -33.98 30.52 -19.35
N GLY A 396 -32.65 30.62 -19.22
CA GLY A 396 -31.99 31.63 -18.39
C GLY A 396 -30.62 32.00 -18.94
N ALA A 397 -30.56 33.04 -19.78
CA ALA A 397 -29.31 33.55 -20.33
C ALA A 397 -28.63 34.51 -19.33
N TYR A 398 -27.32 34.38 -19.14
CA TYR A 398 -26.49 35.41 -18.53
C TYR A 398 -25.19 35.60 -19.32
N THR A 399 -25.02 36.80 -19.87
CA THR A 399 -23.80 37.28 -20.55
C THR A 399 -22.80 37.85 -19.52
N PRO A 400 -21.50 37.95 -19.88
CA PRO A 400 -20.43 38.07 -18.88
C PRO A 400 -20.12 39.52 -18.49
N SER A 401 -19.54 39.71 -17.29
CA SER A 401 -19.08 41.02 -16.81
C SER A 401 -17.63 41.01 -16.33
N ALA A 402 -16.91 42.04 -16.79
CA ALA A 402 -15.71 42.69 -16.23
C ALA A 402 -14.49 41.86 -15.74
N LYS A 403 -13.36 42.03 -16.45
CA LYS A 403 -12.00 41.87 -15.91
C LYS A 403 -11.67 42.99 -14.92
N PRO A 404 -10.77 42.76 -13.95
CA PRO A 404 -9.75 43.72 -13.57
C PRO A 404 -8.36 43.34 -14.09
N LYS A 405 -7.49 44.34 -14.24
CA LYS A 405 -6.12 44.22 -14.77
C LYS A 405 -5.14 43.83 -13.66
N GLY A 406 -4.22 42.90 -13.93
CA GLY A 406 -3.08 42.58 -13.07
C GLY A 406 -1.99 41.90 -13.90
N GLY A 407 -0.99 42.66 -14.34
CA GLY A 407 0.07 42.14 -15.21
C GLY A 407 1.06 41.27 -14.44
N SER A 408 1.34 40.07 -14.97
CA SER A 408 2.42 39.20 -14.50
C SER A 408 3.20 38.66 -15.71
N ILE A 409 4.49 38.39 -15.51
CA ILE A 409 5.51 38.17 -16.56
C ILE A 409 5.38 36.77 -17.26
N TYR A 410 4.22 36.11 -17.14
CA TYR A 410 3.98 34.75 -17.61
C TYR A 410 3.27 34.62 -18.97
N ASP A 411 2.67 35.68 -19.52
CA ASP A 411 1.81 35.58 -20.72
C ASP A 411 2.55 35.47 -22.06
N GLN A 412 3.88 35.62 -22.10
CA GLN A 412 4.62 35.79 -23.36
C GLN A 412 4.95 34.47 -24.12
N PHE A 413 4.54 33.30 -23.61
CA PHE A 413 4.94 32.00 -24.19
C PHE A 413 3.80 31.06 -24.66
N MET A 414 2.52 31.44 -24.50
CA MET A 414 1.38 30.52 -24.75
C MET A 414 0.66 30.71 -26.09
N ASN A 415 1.01 31.70 -26.92
CA ASN A 415 0.18 32.08 -28.08
C ASN A 415 0.67 31.56 -29.45
N ARG A 416 1.21 30.34 -29.52
CA ARG A 416 1.45 29.58 -30.76
C ARG A 416 1.34 28.07 -30.55
N SER A 417 0.20 27.46 -30.91
CA SER A 417 0.06 26.10 -31.48
C SER A 417 -1.41 25.64 -31.46
N ALA A 418 -2.25 26.20 -32.32
CA ALA A 418 -3.59 25.70 -32.58
C ALA A 418 -3.79 25.50 -34.08
N SER A 419 -3.52 24.29 -34.58
CA SER A 419 -4.00 23.75 -35.87
C SER A 419 -3.52 22.30 -36.09
N ALA A 420 -4.28 21.58 -36.92
CA ALA A 420 -3.93 20.34 -37.63
C ALA A 420 -3.92 18.99 -36.87
N MET A 421 -5.03 18.26 -37.04
CA MET A 421 -5.14 16.96 -37.75
C MET A 421 -5.78 15.79 -37.00
N SER A 422 -6.85 15.29 -37.62
CA SER A 422 -7.61 14.07 -37.32
C SER A 422 -7.26 12.95 -38.32
N SER A 423 -7.33 11.69 -37.89
CA SER A 423 -7.51 10.48 -38.74
C SER A 423 -7.81 9.23 -37.88
N PRO A 424 -8.45 8.18 -38.45
CA PRO A 424 -9.23 7.19 -37.68
C PRO A 424 -8.48 5.89 -37.29
N ALA A 425 -9.17 5.03 -36.54
CA ALA A 425 -8.66 3.78 -35.95
C ALA A 425 -9.06 2.49 -36.73
N PRO A 426 -8.26 1.40 -36.63
CA PRO A 426 -8.57 0.09 -37.22
C PRO A 426 -9.36 -0.86 -36.27
N PRO A 427 -9.96 -1.96 -36.80
CA PRO A 427 -10.96 -2.77 -36.08
C PRO A 427 -10.42 -3.95 -35.24
N VAL A 428 -11.32 -4.58 -34.48
CA VAL A 428 -11.08 -5.66 -33.49
C VAL A 428 -11.62 -7.02 -33.99
N PRO A 429 -10.92 -8.16 -33.79
CA PRO A 429 -11.46 -9.50 -34.00
C PRO A 429 -12.03 -10.15 -32.72
N SER A 430 -12.97 -11.09 -32.89
CA SER A 430 -13.83 -11.68 -31.88
C SER A 430 -13.34 -13.02 -31.27
N ARG A 431 -14.04 -13.47 -30.21
CA ARG A 431 -13.80 -14.68 -29.40
C ARG A 431 -15.02 -15.61 -29.49
N PRO A 432 -14.85 -16.95 -29.36
CA PRO A 432 -15.96 -17.89 -29.14
C PRO A 432 -16.08 -18.43 -27.70
N GLU A 433 -17.28 -18.94 -27.42
CA GLU A 433 -17.81 -19.57 -26.19
C GLU A 433 -17.49 -21.09 -26.19
N GLY A 434 -17.88 -21.96 -25.25
CA GLY A 434 -18.78 -21.91 -24.07
C GLY A 434 -18.93 -23.31 -23.44
N LEU A 435 -20.08 -23.59 -22.81
CA LEU A 435 -20.66 -24.88 -22.35
C LEU A 435 -20.77 -25.16 -20.83
N ASP A 436 -21.89 -25.81 -20.50
CA ASP A 436 -22.59 -25.79 -19.21
C ASP A 436 -22.92 -27.20 -18.69
N GLY A 437 -23.44 -27.33 -17.45
CA GLY A 437 -24.00 -28.59 -16.94
C GLY A 437 -24.38 -28.61 -15.45
N ASN A 438 -25.64 -28.95 -15.16
CA ASN A 438 -26.33 -29.02 -13.84
C ASN A 438 -27.47 -30.08 -13.98
N PRO A 439 -28.36 -30.38 -13.00
CA PRO A 439 -28.26 -30.56 -11.54
C PRO A 439 -28.97 -31.89 -11.09
N PHE A 440 -29.21 -32.14 -9.77
CA PHE A 440 -30.53 -32.41 -9.13
C PHE A 440 -30.45 -32.87 -7.63
N GLU A 441 -31.59 -32.82 -6.94
CA GLU A 441 -31.86 -33.03 -5.48
C GLU A 441 -32.23 -34.51 -5.14
N ASP A 442 -32.57 -35.01 -3.93
CA ASP A 442 -33.34 -34.44 -2.79
C ASP A 442 -33.21 -35.23 -1.43
N THR A 443 -34.04 -34.91 -0.41
CA THR A 443 -33.88 -35.10 1.07
C THR A 443 -34.91 -36.09 1.72
N PRO A 444 -34.80 -36.58 3.01
CA PRO A 444 -35.33 -35.90 4.23
C PRO A 444 -34.66 -36.26 5.63
N THR A 445 -35.32 -35.95 6.78
CA THR A 445 -34.83 -35.73 8.19
C THR A 445 -35.65 -36.45 9.32
N PRO A 446 -35.52 -36.24 10.67
CA PRO A 446 -34.40 -36.00 11.64
C PRO A 446 -34.48 -36.73 13.04
N VAL A 447 -33.39 -36.77 13.85
CA VAL A 447 -33.36 -36.90 15.35
C VAL A 447 -32.16 -36.10 15.93
N GLN A 448 -32.12 -35.80 17.24
CA GLN A 448 -31.05 -35.09 17.97
C GLN A 448 -30.56 -35.91 19.18
N THR A 449 -29.31 -35.96 19.65
CA THR A 449 -28.00 -35.40 19.23
C THR A 449 -27.68 -33.91 19.50
N MET A 450 -26.66 -33.66 20.34
CA MET A 450 -25.90 -32.40 20.42
C MET A 450 -24.61 -32.55 19.60
N THR A 451 -24.40 -31.66 18.64
CA THR A 451 -23.35 -31.76 17.60
C THR A 451 -22.77 -30.38 17.37
N MET A 452 -21.44 -30.26 17.24
CA MET A 452 -20.82 -29.02 16.73
C MET A 452 -20.74 -29.09 15.20
N PRO A 453 -21.47 -28.26 14.44
CA PRO A 453 -21.54 -28.38 12.99
C PRO A 453 -20.30 -27.78 12.31
N LEU A 454 -19.69 -28.55 11.41
CA LEU A 454 -18.56 -28.11 10.60
C LEU A 454 -18.80 -28.57 9.15
N SER A 455 -19.30 -27.63 8.33
CA SER A 455 -19.78 -27.93 6.97
C SER A 455 -18.68 -27.71 5.93
N ILE A 456 -18.24 -28.79 5.27
CA ILE A 456 -17.33 -28.75 4.13
C ILE A 456 -17.91 -29.63 3.01
N LYS A 457 -18.43 -28.99 1.96
CA LYS A 457 -19.07 -29.67 0.83
C LYS A 457 -18.00 -30.20 -0.13
N LYS A 458 -17.74 -31.52 -0.14
CA LYS A 458 -16.81 -32.19 -1.08
C LYS A 458 -17.60 -32.96 -2.15
N GLY A 459 -17.35 -32.65 -3.42
CA GLY A 459 -17.98 -33.36 -4.54
C GLY A 459 -17.46 -34.78 -4.66
N GLY A 460 -18.37 -35.75 -4.84
CA GLY A 460 -18.01 -37.16 -4.89
C GLY A 460 -17.39 -37.59 -6.21
N GLY A 461 -16.30 -38.36 -6.13
CA GLY A 461 -15.80 -39.20 -7.21
C GLY A 461 -15.84 -40.65 -6.77
N LYS A 462 -16.58 -41.50 -7.49
CA LYS A 462 -16.66 -42.94 -7.21
C LYS A 462 -15.39 -43.65 -7.67
N ARG A 463 -14.78 -44.46 -6.80
CA ARG A 463 -14.53 -45.89 -7.03
C ARG A 463 -14.34 -46.60 -5.70
#